data_AF-A0A840SD57-F1
#
_entry.id   AF-A0A840SD57-F1
#
_cell.length_a   1.000
_cell.length_b   1.000
_cell.length_c   1.000
_cell.angle_alpha   90.00
_cell.angle_beta   90.00
_cell.angle_gamma   90.00
#
_symmetry.space_group_name_H-M   'P 1'
#
loop_
_entity.id
_entity.type
_entity.pdbx_description
1 polymer ?
#
loop_
_entity_poly.entity_id
_entity_poly.type
_entity_poly.pdbx_seq_one_letter_code
_entity_poly.pdbx_strand_id
1 'polypeptide(L)'
;MKKIISFFILTLIFLLSGCDFINKRLEKKVKNVLTEIRENAVNHMTEEQKENRRMYYAINWYEDNPLLLKELLENGHNPDLCFGECGWIESNPLLLVAESHYTTYYRLLRGEKIPDPTPDVQVLNLLIDYGADISLYPYVFVIVYDSFFIGKKGYKEQVCYVEDTNRLLKAFLDKGADVNEKGNGKAFDWQTYKDELSYNEFKKMCRADDATTPLYEAIKKGMMWESQVDLLLEYGAILDESCLKAAKLSNDKEMIKKIESIYYSHQ
;
A
#
# COMPACT_ATOMS: atom_id res chain seq x y z
N MET A 1 21.70 7.50 19.91
CA MET A 1 22.34 8.07 18.70
C MET A 1 23.85 7.80 18.57
N LYS A 2 24.74 8.30 19.46
CA LYS A 2 26.20 8.10 19.32
C LYS A 2 26.65 6.63 19.19
N LYS A 3 26.03 5.71 19.96
CA LYS A 3 26.33 4.26 19.89
C LYS A 3 25.90 3.60 18.56
N ILE A 4 24.83 4.09 17.93
CA ILE A 4 24.27 3.56 16.68
C ILE A 4 25.14 4.00 15.48
N ILE A 5 25.60 5.25 15.50
CA ILE A 5 26.50 5.80 14.47
C ILE A 5 27.86 5.09 14.50
N SER A 6 28.44 4.85 15.68
CA SER A 6 29.68 4.08 15.82
C SER A 6 29.54 2.62 15.35
N PHE A 7 28.35 2.02 15.49
CA PHE A 7 28.09 0.65 15.05
C PHE A 7 27.98 0.56 13.51
N PHE A 8 27.29 1.50 12.87
CA PHE A 8 27.17 1.59 11.41
C PHE A 8 28.53 1.74 10.72
N ILE A 9 29.40 2.60 11.26
CA ILE A 9 30.76 2.82 10.75
C ILE A 9 31.61 1.54 10.87
N LEU A 10 31.46 0.78 11.96
CA LEU A 10 32.15 -0.50 12.13
C LEU A 10 31.68 -1.56 11.14
N THR A 11 30.37 -1.71 10.92
CA THR A 11 29.84 -2.66 9.91
C THR A 11 30.30 -2.35 8.50
N LEU A 12 30.40 -1.07 8.13
CA LEU A 12 30.86 -0.64 6.80
C LEU A 12 32.36 -0.96 6.59
N ILE A 13 33.19 -0.82 7.63
CA ILE A 13 34.63 -1.14 7.59
C ILE A 13 34.86 -2.65 7.44
N PHE A 14 34.00 -3.50 8.01
CA PHE A 14 34.17 -4.96 7.97
C PHE A 14 33.54 -5.64 6.75
N LEU A 15 32.48 -5.08 6.16
CA LEU A 15 31.94 -5.55 4.88
C LEU A 15 32.96 -5.41 3.74
N LEU A 16 33.87 -4.45 3.84
CA LEU A 16 34.96 -4.24 2.89
C LEU A 16 36.14 -5.21 3.02
N SER A 17 36.23 -6.02 4.09
CA SER A 17 37.40 -6.87 4.37
C SER A 17 37.23 -8.37 4.06
N GLY A 18 36.08 -8.78 3.50
CA GLY A 18 35.91 -10.09 2.83
C GLY A 18 36.11 -11.36 3.69
N CYS A 19 36.05 -11.25 5.02
CA CYS A 19 36.37 -12.38 5.92
C CYS A 19 35.09 -13.09 6.41
N ASP A 20 34.74 -14.22 5.79
CA ASP A 20 33.48 -14.98 6.01
C ASP A 20 33.20 -15.37 7.47
N PHE A 21 34.24 -15.65 8.26
CA PHE A 21 34.10 -16.00 9.68
C PHE A 21 33.70 -14.79 10.54
N ILE A 22 34.21 -13.60 10.20
CA ILE A 22 33.86 -12.34 10.87
C ILE A 22 32.44 -11.93 10.49
N ASN A 23 32.05 -12.13 9.23
CA ASN A 23 30.68 -11.86 8.74
C ASN A 23 29.63 -12.67 9.51
N LYS A 24 29.78 -13.98 9.69
CA LYS A 24 28.80 -14.79 10.46
C LYS A 24 28.67 -14.37 11.93
N ARG A 25 29.78 -13.97 12.56
CA ARG A 25 29.77 -13.50 13.97
C ARG A 25 29.16 -12.10 14.09
N LEU A 26 29.38 -11.23 13.10
CA LEU A 26 28.73 -9.93 12.99
C LEU A 26 27.24 -10.08 12.70
N GLU A 27 26.83 -10.93 11.77
CA GLU A 27 25.42 -11.25 11.50
C GLU A 27 24.70 -11.70 12.78
N LYS A 28 25.29 -12.62 13.54
CA LYS A 28 24.71 -13.05 14.83
C LYS A 28 24.59 -11.89 15.83
N LYS A 29 25.61 -11.02 15.92
CA LYS A 29 25.56 -9.83 16.80
C LYS A 29 24.53 -8.81 16.32
N VAL A 30 24.43 -8.56 15.02
CA VAL A 30 23.42 -7.68 14.42
C VAL A 30 22.03 -8.24 14.69
N LYS A 31 21.81 -9.55 14.50
CA LYS A 31 20.55 -10.23 14.84
C LYS A 31 20.20 -10.05 16.31
N ASN A 32 21.16 -10.25 17.22
CA ASN A 32 20.95 -10.07 18.65
C ASN A 32 20.62 -8.62 19.01
N VAL A 33 21.33 -7.63 18.45
CA VAL A 33 21.05 -6.21 18.68
C VAL A 33 19.69 -5.82 18.10
N LEU A 34 19.33 -6.30 16.92
CA LEU A 34 17.99 -6.08 16.34
C LEU A 34 16.90 -6.75 17.19
N THR A 35 17.19 -7.91 17.77
CA THR A 35 16.28 -8.60 18.70
C THR A 35 16.11 -7.80 19.99
N GLU A 36 17.20 -7.34 20.61
CA GLU A 36 17.14 -6.46 21.80
C GLU A 36 16.45 -5.12 21.51
N ILE A 37 16.63 -4.54 20.33
CA ILE A 37 15.94 -3.30 19.93
C ILE A 37 14.44 -3.57 19.78
N ARG A 38 14.04 -4.69 19.15
CA ARG A 38 12.64 -5.10 19.01
C ARG A 38 12.01 -5.39 20.37
N GLU A 39 12.69 -6.15 21.22
CA GLU A 39 12.22 -6.48 22.57
C GLU A 39 12.09 -5.22 23.44
N ASN A 40 13.05 -4.30 23.39
CA ASN A 40 12.94 -3.01 24.10
C ASN A 40 11.81 -2.13 23.56
N ALA A 41 11.60 -2.10 22.24
CA ALA A 41 10.50 -1.34 21.65
C ALA A 41 9.13 -1.87 22.12
N VAL A 42 8.97 -3.20 22.18
CA VAL A 42 7.73 -3.84 22.69
C VAL A 42 7.56 -3.64 24.20
N ASN A 43 8.65 -3.65 24.97
CA ASN A 43 8.62 -3.46 26.42
C ASN A 43 8.23 -2.03 26.84
N HIS A 44 8.32 -1.05 25.93
CA HIS A 44 7.91 0.33 26.19
C HIS A 44 6.49 0.65 25.67
N MET A 45 5.79 -0.31 25.06
CA MET A 45 4.41 -0.12 24.61
C MET A 45 3.42 -0.22 25.76
N THR A 46 2.38 0.62 25.72
CA THR A 46 1.19 0.45 26.56
C THR A 46 0.43 -0.81 26.15
N GLU A 47 -0.42 -1.34 27.02
CA GLU A 47 -1.27 -2.49 26.67
C GLU A 47 -2.19 -2.18 25.48
N GLU A 48 -2.71 -0.96 25.39
CA GLU A 48 -3.47 -0.47 24.24
C GLU A 48 -2.65 -0.52 22.95
N GLN A 49 -1.39 -0.10 22.98
CA GLN A 49 -0.50 -0.19 21.82
C GLN A 49 -0.21 -1.63 21.41
N LYS A 50 -0.04 -2.54 22.38
CA LYS A 50 0.15 -3.96 22.10
C LYS A 50 -1.09 -4.58 21.45
N GLU A 51 -2.28 -4.25 21.93
CA GLU A 51 -3.54 -4.72 21.33
C GLU A 51 -3.74 -4.16 19.91
N ASN A 52 -3.51 -2.85 19.69
CA ASN A 52 -3.56 -2.27 18.35
C ASN A 52 -2.49 -2.86 17.40
N ARG A 53 -1.35 -3.29 17.94
CA ARG A 53 -0.31 -4.00 17.18
C ARG A 53 -0.72 -5.43 16.82
N ARG A 54 -1.53 -6.11 17.64
CA ARG A 54 -2.11 -7.42 17.31
C ARG A 54 -3.06 -7.31 16.13
N MET A 55 -3.84 -6.23 16.05
CA MET A 55 -4.70 -5.94 14.89
C MET A 55 -3.89 -5.83 13.59
N TYR A 56 -2.77 -5.09 13.61
CA TYR A 56 -1.85 -4.99 12.46
C TYR A 56 -1.32 -6.36 12.01
N TYR A 57 -0.86 -7.21 12.93
CA TYR A 57 -0.38 -8.54 12.59
C TYR A 57 -1.47 -9.48 12.07
N ALA A 58 -2.68 -9.37 12.61
CA ALA A 58 -3.82 -10.18 12.15
C ALA A 58 -4.19 -9.88 10.68
N ILE A 59 -3.96 -8.65 10.23
CA ILE A 59 -4.15 -8.24 8.83
C ILE A 59 -2.98 -8.74 7.97
N ASN A 60 -1.74 -8.43 8.34
CA ASN A 60 -0.55 -8.78 7.55
C ASN A 60 -0.33 -10.28 7.41
N TRP A 61 -0.71 -11.07 8.41
CA TRP A 61 -0.57 -12.53 8.42
C TRP A 61 -1.92 -13.23 8.37
N TYR A 62 -2.91 -12.59 7.72
CA TYR A 62 -4.26 -13.12 7.63
C TYR A 62 -4.31 -14.53 7.00
N GLU A 63 -3.44 -14.83 6.04
CA GLU A 63 -3.36 -16.15 5.42
C GLU A 63 -2.96 -17.26 6.41
N ASP A 64 -2.11 -16.94 7.39
CA ASP A 64 -1.62 -17.89 8.38
C ASP A 64 -2.63 -18.09 9.52
N ASN A 65 -3.41 -17.05 9.85
CA ASN A 65 -4.41 -17.11 10.91
C ASN A 65 -5.63 -16.21 10.63
N PRO A 66 -6.55 -16.62 9.74
CA PRO A 66 -7.69 -15.80 9.36
C PRO A 66 -8.72 -15.59 10.48
N LEU A 67 -8.68 -16.44 11.52
CA LEU A 67 -9.60 -16.34 12.66
C LEU A 67 -9.23 -15.21 13.62
N LEU A 68 -7.94 -14.85 13.73
CA LEU A 68 -7.48 -13.86 14.69
C LEU A 68 -8.09 -12.48 14.43
N LEU A 69 -8.14 -12.04 13.17
CA LEU A 69 -8.71 -10.74 12.84
C LEU A 69 -10.18 -10.66 13.26
N LYS A 70 -10.95 -11.72 12.98
CA LYS A 70 -12.35 -11.82 13.36
C LYS A 70 -12.53 -11.81 14.88
N GLU A 71 -11.73 -12.59 15.60
CA GLU A 71 -11.76 -12.63 17.07
C GLU A 71 -11.49 -11.25 17.69
N LEU A 72 -10.50 -10.52 17.18
CA LEU A 72 -10.18 -9.18 17.66
C LEU A 72 -11.37 -8.23 17.43
N LEU A 73 -11.94 -8.24 16.24
CA LEU A 73 -13.10 -7.42 15.88
C LEU A 73 -14.34 -7.77 16.72
N GLU A 74 -14.63 -9.06 16.96
CA GLU A 74 -15.72 -9.51 17.85
C GLU A 74 -15.53 -9.06 19.30
N ASN A 75 -14.28 -8.91 19.74
CA ASN A 75 -13.93 -8.38 21.06
C ASN A 75 -13.97 -6.84 21.14
N GLY A 76 -14.45 -6.16 20.10
CA GLY A 76 -14.68 -4.70 20.11
C GLY A 76 -13.46 -3.86 19.74
N HIS A 77 -12.44 -4.43 19.09
CA HIS A 77 -11.35 -3.65 18.53
C HIS A 77 -11.85 -2.68 17.46
N ASN A 78 -11.30 -1.48 17.42
CA ASN A 78 -11.67 -0.46 16.45
C ASN A 78 -11.18 -0.86 15.04
N PRO A 79 -12.06 -1.04 14.05
CA PRO A 79 -11.67 -1.46 12.71
C PRO A 79 -10.92 -0.36 11.91
N ASP A 80 -10.88 0.88 12.41
CA ASP A 80 -10.12 2.00 11.81
C ASP A 80 -8.77 2.26 12.49
N LEU A 81 -8.40 1.47 13.50
CA LEU A 81 -7.18 1.68 14.27
C LEU A 81 -6.36 0.40 14.39
N CYS A 82 -5.09 0.49 14.02
CA CYS A 82 -4.07 -0.46 14.41
C CYS A 82 -2.77 0.29 14.70
N PHE A 83 -1.72 -0.43 15.08
CA PHE A 83 -0.41 0.16 15.31
C PHE A 83 0.64 -0.54 14.44
N GLY A 84 1.04 0.15 13.37
CA GLY A 84 1.97 -0.36 12.37
C GLY A 84 3.42 -0.49 12.81
N GLU A 85 4.27 -1.01 11.93
CA GLU A 85 5.73 -0.94 12.03
C GLU A 85 6.25 0.45 11.68
N CYS A 86 5.64 1.08 10.68
CA CYS A 86 6.16 2.30 10.08
C CYS A 86 5.06 3.36 9.89
N GLY A 87 5.01 4.32 10.81
CA GLY A 87 4.23 5.54 10.65
C GLY A 87 2.70 5.33 10.63
N TRP A 88 2.01 6.32 10.08
CA TRP A 88 0.56 6.46 10.25
C TRP A 88 -0.28 5.63 9.28
N ILE A 89 0.25 5.27 8.10
CA ILE A 89 -0.47 4.49 7.08
C ILE A 89 -0.74 3.07 7.57
N GLU A 90 0.30 2.43 8.08
CA GLU A 90 0.20 1.12 8.73
C GLU A 90 -0.55 1.16 10.06
N SER A 91 -1.01 2.34 10.50
CA SER A 91 -1.84 2.52 11.69
C SER A 91 -3.34 2.62 11.36
N ASN A 92 -3.74 2.57 10.08
CA ASN A 92 -5.13 2.38 9.66
C ASN A 92 -5.28 1.03 8.91
N PRO A 93 -6.15 0.12 9.38
CA PRO A 93 -6.35 -1.20 8.78
C PRO A 93 -6.69 -1.19 7.29
N LEU A 94 -7.59 -0.32 6.83
CA LEU A 94 -7.97 -0.25 5.41
C LEU A 94 -6.86 0.32 4.53
N LEU A 95 -6.02 1.23 5.04
CA LEU A 95 -4.85 1.72 4.30
C LEU A 95 -3.81 0.61 4.14
N LEU A 96 -3.57 -0.17 5.21
CA LEU A 96 -2.70 -1.33 5.15
C LEU A 96 -3.17 -2.33 4.07
N VAL A 97 -4.48 -2.57 3.98
CA VAL A 97 -5.06 -3.41 2.91
C VAL A 97 -4.89 -2.77 1.53
N ALA A 98 -5.11 -1.46 1.40
CA ALA A 98 -4.97 -0.74 0.13
C ALA A 98 -3.54 -0.82 -0.46
N GLU A 99 -2.52 -0.88 0.39
CA GLU A 99 -1.12 -1.09 -0.03
C GLU A 99 -0.74 -2.57 -0.20
N SER A 100 -1.46 -3.47 0.49
CA SER A 100 -1.19 -4.91 0.49
C SER A 100 -2.05 -5.64 -0.53
N HIS A 101 -1.54 -5.88 -1.73
CA HIS A 101 -2.23 -6.71 -2.73
C HIS A 101 -1.77 -8.17 -2.64
N TYR A 102 -2.74 -9.08 -2.54
CA TYR A 102 -2.48 -10.52 -2.64
C TYR A 102 -1.99 -10.87 -4.05
N THR A 103 -0.74 -11.33 -4.16
CA THR A 103 -0.13 -11.68 -5.46
C THR A 103 -0.50 -13.09 -5.92
N THR A 104 -1.16 -13.18 -7.08
CA THR A 104 -1.57 -14.47 -7.66
C THR A 104 -0.47 -15.12 -8.50
N TYR A 105 0.48 -14.33 -9.03
CA TYR A 105 1.50 -14.81 -9.98
C TYR A 105 2.29 -16.04 -9.48
N TYR A 106 2.93 -15.94 -8.31
CA TYR A 106 3.76 -17.02 -7.79
C TYR A 106 2.95 -18.26 -7.39
N ARG A 107 1.66 -18.10 -7.10
CA ARG A 107 0.75 -19.19 -6.76
C ARG A 107 0.31 -19.94 -8.01
N LEU A 108 -0.04 -19.20 -9.06
CA LEU A 108 -0.33 -19.77 -10.37
C LEU A 108 0.90 -20.53 -10.92
N LEU A 109 2.11 -20.00 -10.74
CA LEU A 109 3.34 -20.69 -11.11
C LEU A 109 3.53 -22.04 -10.38
N ARG A 110 3.03 -22.16 -9.14
CA ARG A 110 3.08 -23.39 -8.35
C ARG A 110 1.87 -24.31 -8.55
N GLY A 111 0.92 -23.92 -9.42
CA GLY A 111 -0.32 -24.67 -9.64
C GLY A 111 -1.29 -24.62 -8.45
N GLU A 112 -1.16 -23.62 -7.58
CA GLU A 112 -2.06 -23.43 -6.45
C GLU A 112 -3.41 -22.88 -6.89
N LYS A 113 -4.47 -23.27 -6.17
CA LYS A 113 -5.79 -22.67 -6.35
C LYS A 113 -5.81 -21.27 -5.73
N ILE A 114 -6.29 -20.29 -6.48
CA ILE A 114 -6.55 -18.94 -5.97
C ILE A 114 -7.88 -18.94 -5.19
N PRO A 115 -7.90 -18.51 -3.92
CA PRO A 115 -9.14 -18.34 -3.16
C PRO A 115 -10.05 -17.29 -3.79
N ASP A 116 -11.37 -17.48 -3.66
CA ASP A 116 -12.38 -16.52 -4.08
C ASP A 116 -13.43 -16.36 -2.95
N PRO A 117 -13.52 -15.18 -2.30
CA PRO A 117 -12.66 -14.00 -2.50
C PRO A 117 -11.20 -14.26 -2.07
N THR A 118 -10.25 -13.49 -2.60
CA THR A 118 -8.83 -13.52 -2.20
C THR A 118 -8.65 -13.00 -0.76
N PRO A 119 -7.56 -13.36 -0.06
CA PRO A 119 -7.32 -12.95 1.34
C PRO A 119 -7.42 -11.45 1.61
N ASP A 120 -6.84 -10.61 0.77
CA ASP A 120 -6.94 -9.14 0.87
C ASP A 120 -8.39 -8.63 0.77
N VAL A 121 -9.21 -9.22 -0.12
CA VAL A 121 -10.64 -8.91 -0.23
C VAL A 121 -11.43 -9.46 0.96
N GLN A 122 -11.05 -10.61 1.52
CA GLN A 122 -11.64 -11.14 2.75
C GLN A 122 -11.40 -10.20 3.93
N VAL A 123 -10.17 -9.70 4.09
CA VAL A 123 -9.83 -8.71 5.11
C VAL A 123 -10.61 -7.42 4.92
N LEU A 124 -10.67 -6.88 3.69
CA LEU A 124 -11.48 -5.70 3.38
C LEU A 124 -12.95 -5.90 3.80
N ASN A 125 -13.56 -7.01 3.36
CA ASN A 125 -14.95 -7.32 3.70
C ASN A 125 -15.15 -7.38 5.21
N LEU A 126 -14.25 -8.06 5.93
CA LEU A 126 -14.36 -8.21 7.36
C LEU A 126 -14.23 -6.88 8.11
N LEU A 127 -13.29 -6.00 7.71
CA LEU A 127 -13.15 -4.67 8.31
C LEU A 127 -14.40 -3.81 8.09
N ILE A 128 -14.96 -3.83 6.87
CA ILE A 128 -16.18 -3.09 6.55
C ILE A 128 -17.39 -3.63 7.31
N ASP A 129 -17.54 -4.95 7.41
CA ASP A 129 -18.65 -5.58 8.13
C ASP A 129 -18.67 -5.20 9.62
N TYR A 130 -17.51 -4.86 10.20
CA TYR A 130 -17.36 -4.39 11.57
C TYR A 130 -17.29 -2.86 11.71
N GLY A 131 -17.51 -2.12 10.62
CA GLY A 131 -17.74 -0.67 10.65
C GLY A 131 -16.53 0.20 10.33
N ALA A 132 -15.49 -0.33 9.66
CA ALA A 132 -14.42 0.52 9.14
C ALA A 132 -14.98 1.61 8.20
N ASP A 133 -14.45 2.84 8.31
CA ASP A 133 -14.88 3.97 7.51
C ASP A 133 -14.18 4.02 6.15
N ILE A 134 -14.88 3.56 5.11
CA ILE A 134 -14.41 3.55 3.71
C ILE A 134 -14.17 4.96 3.13
N SER A 135 -14.60 6.02 3.82
CA SER A 135 -14.42 7.41 3.38
C SER A 135 -13.29 8.16 4.10
N LEU A 136 -12.61 7.51 5.06
CA LEU A 136 -11.65 8.18 5.94
C LEU A 136 -10.38 8.65 5.23
N TYR A 137 -9.95 7.91 4.21
CA TYR A 137 -8.74 8.11 3.43
C TYR A 137 -9.00 7.94 1.93
N PRO A 138 -8.14 8.48 1.05
CA PRO A 138 -8.27 8.33 -0.40
C PRO A 138 -7.82 6.94 -0.87
N TYR A 139 -8.49 5.87 -0.42
CA TYR A 139 -8.06 4.49 -0.65
C TYR A 139 -7.89 4.14 -2.13
N VAL A 140 -8.79 4.63 -2.99
CA VAL A 140 -8.71 4.44 -4.44
C VAL A 140 -7.45 5.09 -5.01
N PHE A 141 -7.07 6.27 -4.53
CA PHE A 141 -5.82 6.92 -4.90
C PHE A 141 -4.62 6.08 -4.48
N VAL A 142 -4.60 5.55 -3.25
CA VAL A 142 -3.46 4.76 -2.73
C VAL A 142 -3.21 3.53 -3.58
N ILE A 143 -4.26 2.74 -3.85
CA ILE A 143 -4.16 1.52 -4.68
C ILE A 143 -3.63 1.85 -6.07
N VAL A 144 -4.09 2.95 -6.67
CA VAL A 144 -3.61 3.39 -7.98
C VAL A 144 -2.18 3.93 -7.87
N TYR A 145 -1.86 4.78 -6.91
CA TYR A 145 -0.55 5.44 -6.86
C TYR A 145 0.59 4.44 -6.60
N ASP A 146 0.42 3.52 -5.64
CA ASP A 146 1.46 2.57 -5.24
C ASP A 146 1.76 1.49 -6.29
N SER A 147 0.85 1.31 -7.25
CA SER A 147 1.00 0.29 -8.29
C SER A 147 2.11 0.59 -9.33
N PHE A 148 2.93 1.62 -9.12
CA PHE A 148 3.95 2.10 -10.06
C PHE A 148 5.17 1.16 -10.22
N PHE A 149 5.42 0.22 -9.30
CA PHE A 149 6.63 -0.61 -9.29
C PHE A 149 6.54 -1.87 -10.16
N ILE A 150 6.34 -1.72 -11.48
CA ILE A 150 6.35 -2.83 -12.45
C ILE A 150 7.72 -3.04 -13.12
N GLY A 151 8.59 -2.03 -13.16
CA GLY A 151 9.72 -1.90 -14.10
C GLY A 151 10.85 -2.96 -14.06
N LYS A 152 10.77 -3.99 -13.21
CA LYS A 152 11.76 -5.09 -13.15
C LYS A 152 11.15 -6.48 -13.33
N LYS A 153 9.82 -6.58 -13.48
CA LYS A 153 9.09 -7.85 -13.55
C LYS A 153 9.01 -8.38 -14.99
N GLY A 154 8.94 -9.68 -15.18
CA GLY A 154 8.67 -10.27 -16.51
C GLY A 154 7.23 -10.02 -16.94
N TYR A 155 6.93 -9.90 -18.25
CA TYR A 155 5.60 -9.51 -18.77
C TYR A 155 4.42 -10.22 -18.09
N LYS A 156 4.49 -11.55 -17.90
CA LYS A 156 3.41 -12.32 -17.24
C LYS A 156 3.18 -11.90 -15.79
N GLU A 157 4.25 -11.60 -15.06
CA GLU A 157 4.15 -11.10 -13.68
C GLU A 157 3.57 -9.68 -13.64
N GLN A 158 3.85 -8.86 -14.66
CA GLN A 158 3.23 -7.53 -14.80
C GLN A 158 1.72 -7.64 -15.01
N VAL A 159 1.28 -8.54 -15.90
CA VAL A 159 -0.15 -8.77 -16.17
C VAL A 159 -0.88 -9.21 -14.91
N CYS A 160 -0.38 -10.24 -14.20
CA CYS A 160 -0.98 -10.68 -12.94
C CYS A 160 -1.01 -9.55 -11.90
N TYR A 161 0.03 -8.72 -11.84
CA TYR A 161 0.05 -7.58 -10.91
C TYR A 161 -1.03 -6.54 -11.22
N VAL A 162 -1.27 -6.24 -12.50
CA VAL A 162 -2.37 -5.35 -12.92
C VAL A 162 -3.73 -5.97 -12.57
N GLU A 163 -3.92 -7.27 -12.82
CA GLU A 163 -5.14 -8.00 -12.47
C GLU A 163 -5.39 -8.01 -10.96
N ASP A 164 -4.36 -8.30 -10.15
CA ASP A 164 -4.42 -8.30 -8.69
C ASP A 164 -4.77 -6.91 -8.14
N THR A 165 -4.15 -5.87 -8.70
CA THR A 165 -4.43 -4.47 -8.33
C THR A 165 -5.87 -4.09 -8.68
N ASN A 166 -6.33 -4.43 -9.88
CA ASN A 166 -7.70 -4.11 -10.32
C ASN A 166 -8.77 -4.87 -9.54
N ARG A 167 -8.48 -6.13 -9.15
CA ARG A 167 -9.36 -6.91 -8.27
C ARG A 167 -9.57 -6.20 -6.93
N LEU A 168 -8.48 -5.75 -6.30
CA LEU A 168 -8.56 -5.03 -5.02
C LEU A 168 -9.23 -3.65 -5.20
N LEU A 169 -8.84 -2.90 -6.22
CA LEU A 169 -9.44 -1.61 -6.57
C LEU A 169 -10.96 -1.74 -6.74
N LYS A 170 -11.42 -2.71 -7.52
CA LYS A 170 -12.85 -2.98 -7.70
C LYS A 170 -13.54 -3.28 -6.38
N ALA A 171 -12.91 -4.08 -5.51
CA ALA A 171 -13.48 -4.40 -4.21
C ALA A 171 -13.65 -3.15 -3.32
N PHE A 172 -12.71 -2.22 -3.31
CA PHE A 172 -12.86 -0.93 -2.60
C PHE A 172 -13.97 -0.07 -3.21
N LEU A 173 -14.03 0.02 -4.54
CA LEU A 173 -15.07 0.77 -5.25
C LEU A 173 -16.47 0.19 -5.01
N ASP A 174 -16.62 -1.13 -4.99
CA ASP A 174 -17.88 -1.83 -4.65
C ASP A 174 -18.34 -1.52 -3.22
N LYS A 175 -17.43 -1.16 -2.31
CA LYS A 175 -17.73 -0.75 -0.93
C LYS A 175 -17.99 0.74 -0.78
N GLY A 176 -17.95 1.51 -1.87
CA GLY A 176 -18.26 2.93 -1.88
C GLY A 176 -17.06 3.85 -1.60
N ALA A 177 -15.83 3.36 -1.76
CA ALA A 177 -14.66 4.24 -1.75
C ALA A 177 -14.77 5.28 -2.88
N ASP A 178 -14.47 6.54 -2.58
CA ASP A 178 -14.63 7.62 -3.56
C ASP A 178 -13.57 7.52 -4.67
N VAL A 179 -14.06 7.31 -5.89
CA VAL A 179 -13.25 7.18 -7.12
C VAL A 179 -12.52 8.48 -7.50
N ASN A 180 -12.97 9.63 -7.00
CA ASN A 180 -12.47 10.96 -7.31
C ASN A 180 -11.68 11.61 -6.17
N GLU A 181 -11.63 11.00 -4.98
CA GLU A 181 -10.89 11.58 -3.86
C GLU A 181 -9.41 11.70 -4.22
N LYS A 182 -8.90 12.92 -4.11
CA LYS A 182 -7.52 13.24 -4.46
C LYS A 182 -6.55 12.73 -3.40
N GLY A 183 -5.36 12.39 -3.85
CA GLY A 183 -4.23 12.13 -2.96
C GLY A 183 -2.98 12.85 -3.43
N ASN A 184 -1.96 12.83 -2.59
CA ASN A 184 -0.67 13.45 -2.90
C ASN A 184 0.43 12.45 -2.58
N GLY A 185 1.15 11.99 -3.60
CA GLY A 185 2.21 10.99 -3.45
C GLY A 185 3.27 11.35 -2.40
N LYS A 186 3.51 12.65 -2.15
CA LYS A 186 4.41 13.10 -1.07
C LYS A 186 3.92 12.69 0.31
N ALA A 187 2.61 12.62 0.53
CA ALA A 187 2.05 12.18 1.81
C ALA A 187 2.28 10.69 2.09
N PHE A 188 2.62 9.94 1.04
CA PHE A 188 2.88 8.50 1.03
C PHE A 188 4.36 8.17 0.81
N ASP A 189 5.26 9.16 0.81
CA ASP A 189 6.71 8.96 0.67
C ASP A 189 7.37 8.58 2.00
N TRP A 190 8.34 7.65 1.96
CA TRP A 190 9.07 7.10 3.12
C TRP A 190 9.59 8.18 4.06
N GLN A 191 10.03 9.31 3.51
CA GLN A 191 10.56 10.42 4.28
C GLN A 191 9.48 11.08 5.15
N THR A 192 8.24 11.19 4.66
CA THR A 192 7.10 11.76 5.36
C THR A 192 6.58 10.85 6.47
N TYR A 193 6.74 9.53 6.38
CA TYR A 193 6.39 8.61 7.49
C TYR A 193 7.21 8.85 8.75
N LYS A 194 8.45 9.37 8.62
CA LYS A 194 9.35 9.61 9.76
C LYS A 194 9.03 10.88 10.54
N ASP A 195 8.28 11.79 9.92
CA ASP A 195 8.05 13.12 10.47
C ASP A 195 6.74 13.21 11.29
N GLU A 196 6.15 12.07 11.69
CA GLU A 196 4.93 12.00 12.50
C GLU A 196 3.77 12.83 11.91
N LEU A 197 3.56 12.75 10.59
CA LEU A 197 2.51 13.48 9.89
C LEU A 197 1.15 13.29 10.56
N SER A 198 0.54 14.38 11.05
CA SER A 198 -0.79 14.31 11.64
C SER A 198 -1.86 14.09 10.57
N TYR A 199 -3.00 13.50 10.95
CA TYR A 199 -4.13 13.33 10.03
C TYR A 199 -4.62 14.66 9.40
N ASN A 200 -4.51 15.78 10.11
CA ASN A 200 -4.89 17.08 9.58
C ASN A 200 -3.88 17.61 8.54
N GLU A 201 -2.59 17.35 8.72
CA GLU A 201 -1.57 17.69 7.72
C GLU A 201 -1.70 16.79 6.49
N PHE A 202 -1.95 15.50 6.69
CA PHE A 202 -2.28 14.55 5.62
C PHE A 202 -3.44 15.06 4.74
N LYS A 203 -4.57 15.43 5.35
CA LYS A 203 -5.72 15.97 4.61
C LYS A 203 -5.40 17.26 3.86
N LYS A 204 -4.54 18.13 4.41
CA LYS A 204 -4.08 19.34 3.71
C LYS A 204 -3.25 18.99 2.47
N MET A 205 -2.36 18.00 2.57
CA MET A 205 -1.55 17.55 1.44
C MET A 205 -2.40 16.96 0.32
N CYS A 206 -3.43 16.15 0.66
CA CYS A 206 -4.35 15.56 -0.32
C CYS A 206 -5.26 16.60 -1.01
N ARG A 207 -5.30 17.83 -0.51
CA ARG A 207 -6.05 18.96 -1.08
C ARG A 207 -5.16 20.06 -1.66
N ALA A 208 -3.85 19.83 -1.70
CA ALA A 208 -2.90 20.77 -2.28
C ALA A 208 -3.07 20.85 -3.81
N ASP A 209 -2.58 21.93 -4.41
CA ASP A 209 -2.69 22.16 -5.87
C ASP A 209 -1.98 21.08 -6.70
N ASP A 210 -0.99 20.39 -6.12
CA ASP A 210 -0.26 19.29 -6.73
C ASP A 210 -0.84 17.90 -6.41
N ALA A 211 -1.95 17.82 -5.67
CA ALA A 211 -2.69 16.59 -5.45
C ALA A 211 -3.41 16.14 -6.73
N THR A 212 -3.40 14.84 -6.99
CA THR A 212 -3.90 14.22 -8.23
C THR A 212 -5.06 13.28 -7.95
N THR A 213 -5.93 13.09 -8.94
CA THR A 213 -7.01 12.10 -8.87
C THR A 213 -6.48 10.71 -9.18
N PRO A 214 -7.20 9.65 -8.77
CA PRO A 214 -6.84 8.28 -9.16
C PRO A 214 -6.78 8.11 -10.67
N LEU A 215 -7.76 8.66 -11.42
CA LEU A 215 -7.76 8.59 -12.88
C LEU A 215 -6.52 9.22 -13.52
N TYR A 216 -6.07 10.37 -13.00
CA TYR A 216 -4.84 11.01 -13.45
C TYR A 216 -3.63 10.07 -13.30
N GLU A 217 -3.45 9.45 -12.14
CA GLU A 217 -2.29 8.58 -11.89
C GLU A 217 -2.38 7.27 -12.69
N ALA A 218 -3.57 6.70 -12.90
CA ALA A 218 -3.75 5.52 -13.75
C ALA A 218 -3.35 5.80 -15.21
N ILE A 219 -3.84 6.90 -15.79
CA ILE A 219 -3.54 7.33 -17.17
C ILE A 219 -2.03 7.52 -17.36
N LYS A 220 -1.36 8.16 -16.40
CA LYS A 220 0.07 8.48 -16.45
C LYS A 220 0.97 7.24 -16.55
N LYS A 221 0.47 6.03 -16.26
CA LYS A 221 1.23 4.78 -16.38
C LYS A 221 1.20 4.15 -17.79
N GLY A 222 0.35 4.64 -18.69
CA GLY A 222 0.25 4.14 -20.06
C GLY A 222 -0.60 2.87 -20.22
N MET A 223 -0.58 2.28 -21.42
CA MET A 223 -1.54 1.25 -21.85
C MET A 223 -1.47 -0.07 -21.08
N MET A 224 -0.38 -0.36 -20.38
CA MET A 224 -0.32 -1.52 -19.48
C MET A 224 -1.40 -1.46 -18.39
N TRP A 225 -1.85 -0.25 -18.07
CA TRP A 225 -2.85 0.04 -17.04
C TRP A 225 -4.20 0.45 -17.63
N GLU A 226 -4.45 0.18 -18.93
CA GLU A 226 -5.70 0.53 -19.59
C GLU A 226 -6.94 0.02 -18.83
N SER A 227 -6.91 -1.23 -18.36
CA SER A 227 -8.02 -1.81 -17.59
C SER A 227 -8.28 -1.10 -16.26
N GLN A 228 -7.25 -0.48 -15.66
CA GLN A 228 -7.43 0.33 -14.46
C GLN A 228 -8.10 1.67 -14.79
N VAL A 229 -7.75 2.28 -15.93
CA VAL A 229 -8.41 3.50 -16.43
C VAL A 229 -9.88 3.23 -16.72
N ASP A 230 -10.17 2.14 -17.43
CA ASP A 230 -11.55 1.76 -17.79
C ASP A 230 -12.40 1.48 -16.54
N LEU A 231 -11.84 0.76 -15.55
CA LEU A 231 -12.51 0.50 -14.28
C LEU A 231 -12.84 1.80 -13.51
N LEU A 232 -11.91 2.75 -13.44
CA LEU A 232 -12.18 4.03 -12.78
C LEU A 232 -13.29 4.82 -13.48
N LEU A 233 -13.29 4.85 -14.82
CA LEU A 233 -14.34 5.50 -15.60
C LEU A 233 -15.70 4.82 -15.42
N GLU A 234 -15.75 3.49 -15.34
CA GLU A 234 -16.97 2.73 -15.04
C GLU A 234 -17.62 3.15 -13.72
N TYR A 235 -16.81 3.46 -12.70
CA TYR A 235 -17.29 3.92 -11.39
C TYR A 235 -17.48 5.44 -11.30
N GLY A 236 -17.41 6.17 -12.43
CA GLY A 236 -17.72 7.60 -12.48
C GLY A 236 -16.55 8.53 -12.17
N ALA A 237 -15.31 8.09 -12.43
CA ALA A 237 -14.16 8.99 -12.39
C ALA A 237 -14.32 10.16 -13.37
N ILE A 238 -14.01 11.37 -12.91
CA ILE A 238 -14.15 12.59 -13.70
C ILE A 238 -12.96 12.74 -14.64
N LEU A 239 -13.25 12.72 -15.94
CA LEU A 239 -12.29 12.97 -17.01
C LEU A 239 -12.22 14.47 -17.32
N ASP A 240 -11.24 15.17 -16.75
CA ASP A 240 -11.04 16.61 -16.92
C ASP A 240 -9.76 16.96 -17.72
N GLU A 241 -9.45 18.24 -17.89
CA GLU A 241 -8.25 18.69 -18.62
C GLU A 241 -6.94 18.16 -18.04
N SER A 242 -6.90 17.87 -16.73
CA SER A 242 -5.70 17.31 -16.10
C SER A 242 -5.40 15.89 -16.61
N CYS A 243 -6.43 15.15 -17.04
CA CYS A 243 -6.28 13.82 -17.63
C CYS A 243 -5.57 13.87 -19.00
N LEU A 244 -5.79 14.91 -19.81
CA LEU A 244 -5.04 15.14 -21.05
C LEU A 244 -3.55 15.37 -20.77
N LYS A 245 -3.23 16.10 -19.69
CA LYS A 245 -1.85 16.29 -19.23
C LYS A 245 -1.25 14.96 -18.75
N ALA A 246 -1.98 14.16 -17.97
CA ALA A 246 -1.54 12.84 -17.55
C ALA A 246 -1.22 11.93 -18.73
N ALA A 247 -2.06 11.93 -19.77
CA ALA A 247 -1.87 11.11 -20.95
C ALA A 247 -0.56 11.48 -21.67
N LYS A 248 -0.26 12.78 -21.81
CA LYS A 248 1.03 13.24 -22.34
C LYS A 248 2.21 12.81 -21.47
N LEU A 249 2.07 12.83 -20.15
CA LEU A 249 3.10 12.39 -19.20
C LEU A 249 3.35 10.87 -19.25
N SER A 250 2.39 10.07 -19.69
CA SER A 250 2.58 8.63 -19.87
C SER A 250 3.61 8.28 -20.95
N ASN A 251 3.84 9.20 -21.89
CA ASN A 251 4.67 8.97 -23.09
C ASN A 251 4.24 7.74 -23.91
N ASP A 252 2.96 7.36 -23.82
CA ASP A 252 2.33 6.26 -24.54
C ASP A 252 1.33 6.81 -25.56
N LYS A 253 1.62 6.62 -26.86
CA LYS A 253 0.82 7.18 -27.96
C LYS A 253 -0.61 6.65 -27.98
N GLU A 254 -0.82 5.39 -27.63
CA GLU A 254 -2.15 4.78 -27.65
C GLU A 254 -2.97 5.26 -26.44
N MET A 255 -2.34 5.44 -25.27
CA MET A 255 -3.00 6.06 -24.11
C MET A 255 -3.39 7.52 -24.41
N ILE A 256 -2.50 8.31 -25.03
CA ILE A 256 -2.81 9.68 -25.47
C ILE A 256 -4.04 9.69 -26.37
N LYS A 257 -4.03 8.85 -27.41
CA LYS A 257 -5.14 8.75 -28.37
C LYS A 257 -6.45 8.33 -27.71
N LYS A 258 -6.42 7.35 -26.79
CA LYS A 258 -7.60 6.89 -26.04
C LYS A 258 -8.21 8.03 -25.24
N ILE A 259 -7.41 8.71 -24.41
CA ILE A 259 -7.91 9.79 -23.54
C ILE A 259 -8.40 10.99 -24.34
N GLU A 260 -7.70 11.40 -25.40
CA GLU A 260 -8.18 12.46 -26.30
C GLU A 260 -9.51 12.08 -26.96
N SER A 261 -9.66 10.84 -27.42
CA SER A 261 -10.90 10.35 -28.03
C SER A 261 -12.08 10.37 -27.05
N ILE A 262 -11.87 9.96 -25.79
CA ILE A 262 -12.93 9.98 -24.78
C ILE A 262 -13.28 11.43 -24.41
N TYR A 263 -12.27 12.29 -24.20
CA TYR A 263 -12.48 13.69 -23.81
C TYR A 263 -13.30 14.47 -24.83
N TYR A 264 -12.92 14.41 -26.12
CA TYR A 264 -13.57 15.18 -27.17
C TYR A 264 -14.89 14.57 -27.67
N SER A 265 -15.23 13.33 -27.28
CA SER A 265 -16.54 12.74 -27.62
C SER A 265 -17.63 13.10 -26.62
N HIS A 266 -17.29 13.67 -25.46
CA HIS A 266 -18.23 14.01 -24.38
C HIS A 266 -18.38 15.52 -24.15
N GLN A 267 -17.82 16.36 -25.02
CA GLN A 267 -18.07 17.82 -25.09
C GLN A 267 -19.15 18.14 -26.11
#